data_AF-A0A958A5H7-F1
#
_entry.id   AF-A0A958A5H7-F1
#
_cell.length_a   1.000
_cell.length_b   1.000
_cell.length_c   1.000
_cell.angle_alpha   90.00
_cell.angle_beta   90.00
_cell.angle_gamma   90.00
#
_symmetry.space_group_name_H-M   'P 1'
#
loop_
_entity.id
_entity.type
_entity.pdbx_description
1 polymer ?
#
loop_
_entity_poly.entity_id
_entity_poly.type
_entity_poly.pdbx_seq_one_letter_code
_entity_poly.pdbx_strand_id
1 'polypeptide(L)' 'MDRQTLIKNLNEDLAGELSAIIQYITYAAKATGPFRPQLAEFFLTEVA' A
#
# COMPACT_ATOMS: atom_id res chain seq x y z
N MET A 1 14.15 -4.63 24.42
CA MET A 1 13.37 -3.55 23.77
C MET A 1 12.34 -3.07 24.77
N ASP A 2 12.31 -1.79 25.10
CA ASP A 2 11.31 -1.22 26.00
C ASP A 2 10.01 -0.89 25.24
N ARG A 3 8.95 -0.58 25.98
CA ARG A 3 7.61 -0.31 25.42
C ARG A 3 7.60 0.86 24.43
N GLN A 4 8.37 1.93 24.68
CA GLN A 4 8.39 3.09 23.78
C GLN A 4 9.09 2.75 22.46
N THR A 5 10.18 2.00 22.54
CA THR A 5 10.87 1.50 21.34
C THR A 5 9.94 0.60 20.50
N LEU A 6 9.17 -0.30 21.13
CA LEU A 6 8.19 -1.12 20.42
C LEU A 6 7.10 -0.27 19.75
N ILE A 7 6.52 0.70 20.48
CA ILE A 7 5.48 1.58 19.94
C ILE A 7 6.01 2.40 18.76
N LYS A 8 7.23 2.92 18.85
CA LYS A 8 7.86 3.67 17.76
C LYS A 8 8.00 2.82 16.49
N ASN A 9 8.52 1.60 16.62
CA ASN A 9 8.69 0.71 15.47
C ASN A 9 7.34 0.35 14.85
N LEU A 10 6.33 0.02 15.65
CA LEU A 10 4.98 -0.28 15.15
C LEU A 10 4.35 0.91 14.41
N ASN A 11 4.58 2.13 14.89
CA ASN A 11 4.10 3.33 14.19
C ASN A 11 4.84 3.58 12.87
N GLU A 12 6.15 3.31 12.82
CA GLU A 12 6.95 3.40 11.59
C GLU A 12 6.48 2.36 10.56
N ASP A 13 6.25 1.12 10.99
CA ASP A 13 5.73 0.03 10.16
C ASP A 13 4.33 0.37 9.64
N LEU A 14 3.41 0.79 10.51
CA LEU A 14 2.04 1.18 10.14
C LEU A 14 2.02 2.35 9.14
N ALA A 15 2.90 3.33 9.30
CA ALA A 15 3.03 4.43 8.35
C ALA A 15 3.53 3.94 6.98
N GLY A 16 4.46 2.99 6.96
CA GLY A 16 4.95 2.34 5.75
C GLY A 16 3.85 1.56 5.02
N GLU A 17 3.10 0.74 5.74
CA GLU A 17 1.97 -0.03 5.20
C GLU A 17 0.88 0.89 4.62
N LEU A 18 0.51 1.96 5.33
CA LEU A 18 -0.45 2.93 4.83
C LEU A 18 0.04 3.63 3.56
N SER A 19 1.33 3.98 3.49
CA SER A 19 1.92 4.58 2.31
C SER A 19 1.86 3.63 1.10
N ALA A 20 2.11 2.34 1.31
CA ALA A 20 2.00 1.31 0.28
C ALA A 20 0.56 1.16 -0.24
N ILE A 21 -0.44 1.11 0.66
CA ILE A 21 -1.86 1.06 0.29
C ILE A 21 -2.25 2.26 -0.59
N ILE A 22 -1.86 3.47 -0.18
CA ILE A 22 -2.11 4.69 -0.95
C ILE A 22 -1.49 4.59 -2.34
N GLN A 23 -0.26 4.07 -2.44
CA GLN A 23 0.45 3.93 -3.70
C GLN A 23 -0.24 2.95 -4.64
N TYR A 24 -0.64 1.78 -4.14
CA TYR A 24 -1.35 0.77 -4.93
C TYR A 24 -2.69 1.28 -5.45
N ILE A 25 -3.51 1.93 -4.61
CA ILE A 25 -4.77 2.53 -5.03
C ILE A 25 -4.52 3.63 -6.09
N THR A 26 -3.53 4.49 -5.85
CA THR A 26 -3.19 5.58 -6.78
C THR A 26 -2.76 5.05 -8.15
N TYR A 27 -1.97 3.98 -8.19
CA TYR A 27 -1.53 3.39 -9.45
C TYR A 27 -2.62 2.56 -10.14
N ALA A 28 -3.48 1.87 -9.40
CA ALA A 28 -4.66 1.23 -9.96
C ALA A 28 -5.55 2.27 -10.66
N ALA A 29 -5.83 3.41 -10.01
CA ALA A 29 -6.65 4.47 -10.59
C ALA A 29 -6.00 5.14 -11.82
N LYS A 30 -4.66 5.23 -11.87
CA LYS A 30 -3.91 5.77 -13.01
C LYS A 30 -3.73 4.77 -14.16
N ALA A 31 -3.89 3.47 -13.91
CA ALA A 31 -3.70 2.42 -14.89
C ALA A 31 -4.84 2.41 -15.93
N THR A 32 -4.72 3.25 -16.95
CA THR A 32 -5.69 3.36 -18.06
C THR A 32 -5.15 2.74 -19.35
N GLY A 33 -6.07 2.37 -20.25
CA GLY A 33 -5.79 1.80 -21.58
C GLY A 33 -6.33 0.38 -21.76
N PRO A 34 -6.53 -0.07 -23.02
CA PRO A 34 -7.22 -1.32 -23.34
C PRO A 34 -6.56 -2.60 -22.78
N PHE A 35 -5.27 -2.55 -22.45
CA PHE A 35 -4.50 -3.70 -21.94
C PHE A 35 -4.09 -3.56 -20.46
N ARG A 36 -4.62 -2.55 -19.75
CA ARG A 36 -4.30 -2.30 -18.33
C ARG A 36 -5.27 -2.85 -17.26
N PRO A 37 -6.42 -3.52 -17.56
CA PRO A 37 -7.26 -4.09 -16.52
C PRO A 37 -6.52 -5.03 -15.55
N GLN A 38 -5.66 -5.90 -16.09
CA GLN A 38 -4.88 -6.86 -15.29
C GLN A 38 -3.89 -6.17 -14.33
N LEU A 39 -3.36 -5.01 -14.71
CA LEU A 39 -2.44 -4.24 -13.88
C LEU A 39 -3.18 -3.50 -12.75
N ALA A 40 -4.36 -2.97 -13.03
CA ALA A 40 -5.21 -2.37 -12.00
C ALA A 40 -5.68 -3.41 -10.98
N GLU A 41 -6.08 -4.59 -11.45
CA GLU A 41 -6.47 -5.73 -10.61
C GLU A 41 -5.32 -6.23 -9.73
N PHE A 42 -4.11 -6.34 -10.30
CA PHE A 42 -2.90 -6.66 -9.54
C PHE A 42 -2.71 -5.70 -8.35
N PHE A 43 -2.74 -4.39 -8.58
CA PHE A 43 -2.57 -3.41 -7.50
C PHE A 43 -3.69 -3.46 -6.45
N LEU A 44 -4.94 -3.74 -6.85
CA LEU A 44 -6.06 -3.83 -5.90
C LEU A 44 -6.04 -5.12 -5.07
N THR A 45 -5.41 -6.19 -5.56
CA THR A 45 -5.25 -7.45 -4.81
C THR A 45 -4.30 -7.28 -3.63
N GLU A 46 -3.29 -6.40 -3.74
CA GLU A 46 -2.34 -6.11 -2.66
C GLU A 46 -2.95 -5.29 -1.50
N VAL A 47 -4.21 -4.84 -1.64
CA VAL A 47 -4.93 -4.01 -0.64
C VAL A 47 -6.11 -4.75 0.00
N ALA A 48 -6.63 -5.82 -0.62
CA ALA A 48 -7.86 -6.52 -0.24
C ALA A 48 -7.63 -7.62 0.80
#